data_AF-A0A1V4YYZ2-F1
#
_entry.id   AF-A0A1V4YYZ2-F1
#
_cell.length_a   1.000
_cell.length_b   1.000
_cell.length_c   1.000
_cell.angle_alpha   90.00
_cell.angle_beta   90.00
_cell.angle_gamma   90.00
#
_symmetry.space_group_name_H-M   'P 1'
#
loop_
_entity.id
_entity.type
_entity.pdbx_description
1 polymer ?
#
loop_
_entity_poly.entity_id
_entity_poly.type
_entity_poly.pdbx_seq_one_letter_code
_entity_poly.pdbx_strand_id
1 'polypeptide(L)'
;MYTPEWIQETANRIAGDIVNAPERGPRIQAYRSKNHLTQDELSHIMRLRRETISRIEHGKVNPTTGFVHVFSGVMALMEAVKTYRSQNRNVEYPYFSRIGIELGAPPDSIASIIDLALQSYEQKRKKAIRSLEI
;
A
#
# COMPACT_ATOMS: atom_id res chain seq x y z
N MET A 1 -20.83 -6.20 0.86
CA MET A 1 -19.39 -5.86 0.79
C MET A 1 -18.93 -6.21 -0.61
N TYR A 2 -18.40 -5.24 -1.37
CA TYR A 2 -17.95 -5.46 -2.75
C TYR A 2 -16.50 -5.93 -2.82
N THR A 3 -15.72 -5.71 -1.76
CA THR A 3 -14.32 -6.14 -1.67
C THR A 3 -14.23 -7.66 -1.64
N PRO A 4 -13.51 -8.29 -2.59
CA PRO A 4 -13.15 -9.71 -2.51
C PRO A 4 -12.48 -10.05 -1.18
N GLU A 5 -12.87 -11.21 -0.62
CA GLU A 5 -12.39 -11.68 0.70
C GLU A 5 -10.87 -11.66 0.83
N TRP A 6 -10.15 -12.15 -0.19
CA TRP A 6 -8.69 -12.19 -0.18
C TRP A 6 -8.01 -10.81 -0.06
N ILE A 7 -8.66 -9.73 -0.52
CA ILE A 7 -8.14 -8.36 -0.38
C ILE A 7 -8.31 -7.91 1.07
N GLN A 8 -9.46 -8.21 1.68
CA GLN A 8 -9.71 -7.92 3.09
C GLN A 8 -8.76 -8.73 4.00
N GLU A 9 -8.55 -10.00 3.69
CA GLU A 9 -7.58 -10.85 4.38
C GLU A 9 -6.15 -10.30 4.23
N THR A 10 -5.80 -9.77 3.05
CA THR A 10 -4.51 -9.12 2.82
C THR A 10 -4.34 -7.91 3.74
N ALA A 11 -5.35 -7.05 3.85
CA ALA A 11 -5.31 -5.91 4.77
C ALA A 11 -5.18 -6.36 6.23
N ASN A 12 -5.96 -7.36 6.65
CA ASN A 12 -5.92 -7.91 8.00
C ASN A 12 -4.57 -8.53 8.32
N ARG A 13 -3.98 -9.27 7.38
CA ARG A 13 -2.65 -9.88 7.51
C ARG A 13 -1.57 -8.81 7.68
N ILE A 14 -1.61 -7.74 6.87
CA ILE A 14 -0.65 -6.63 6.98
C ILE A 14 -0.80 -5.92 8.33
N ALA A 15 -2.04 -5.66 8.77
CA ALA A 15 -2.31 -5.05 10.06
C ALA A 15 -1.80 -5.93 11.22
N GLY A 16 -2.08 -7.23 11.19
CA GLY A 16 -1.62 -8.19 12.18
C GLY A 16 -0.09 -8.29 12.24
N ASP A 17 0.58 -8.33 11.09
CA ASP A 17 2.04 -8.34 10.99
C ASP A 17 2.66 -7.08 11.61
N ILE A 18 2.06 -5.91 11.41
CA ILE A 18 2.53 -4.65 12.03
C ILE A 18 2.25 -4.63 13.54
N VAL A 19 1.05 -5.01 13.98
CA VAL A 19 0.65 -4.90 15.40
C VAL A 19 1.45 -5.87 16.28
N ASN A 20 1.69 -7.08 15.79
CA ASN A 20 2.39 -8.14 16.50
C ASN A 20 3.92 -8.02 16.43
N ALA A 21 4.45 -7.12 15.61
CA ALA A 21 5.88 -6.93 15.49
C ALA A 21 6.48 -6.28 16.76
N PRO A 22 7.62 -6.77 17.25
CA PRO A 22 8.39 -6.10 18.32
C PRO A 22 8.76 -4.67 17.93
N GLU A 23 9.13 -4.48 16.66
CA GLU A 23 9.46 -3.17 16.08
C GLU A 23 8.53 -2.88 14.89
N ARG A 24 7.52 -2.03 15.12
CA ARG A 24 6.48 -1.72 14.13
C ARG A 24 6.98 -0.82 13.00
N GLY A 25 7.86 0.13 13.32
CA GLY A 25 8.41 1.10 12.37
C GLY A 25 9.12 0.45 11.18
N PRO A 26 10.09 -0.46 11.41
CA PRO A 26 10.77 -1.20 10.35
C PRO A 26 9.81 -2.03 9.47
N ARG A 27 8.74 -2.62 10.06
CA ARG A 27 7.72 -3.35 9.29
C ARG A 27 6.94 -2.42 8.36
N ILE A 28 6.50 -1.26 8.85
CA ILE A 28 5.84 -0.23 8.04
C ILE A 28 6.76 0.22 6.88
N GLN A 29 8.03 0.50 7.18
CA GLN A 29 9.02 0.87 6.19
C GLN A 29 9.23 -0.20 5.12
N ALA A 30 9.25 -1.48 5.53
CA ALA A 30 9.39 -2.61 4.62
C ALA A 30 8.20 -2.72 3.66
N TYR A 31 6.96 -2.59 4.14
CA TYR A 31 5.77 -2.58 3.29
C TYR A 31 5.76 -1.40 2.31
N ARG A 32 6.09 -0.20 2.78
CA ARG A 32 6.21 0.99 1.93
C ARG A 32 7.23 0.75 0.81
N SER A 33 8.42 0.28 1.18
CA SER A 33 9.54 0.08 0.25
C SER A 33 9.28 -1.06 -0.74
N LYS A 34 8.61 -2.15 -0.31
CA LYS A 34 8.14 -3.25 -1.17
C LYS A 34 7.20 -2.74 -2.27
N ASN A 35 6.44 -1.67 -1.98
CA ASN A 35 5.54 -1.03 -2.92
C ASN A 35 6.20 0.10 -3.72
N HIS A 36 7.50 0.35 -3.56
CA HIS A 36 8.22 1.46 -4.19
C HIS A 36 7.65 2.85 -3.89
N LEU A 37 6.97 3.00 -2.74
CA LEU A 37 6.49 4.30 -2.28
C LEU A 37 7.62 5.05 -1.57
N THR A 38 7.75 6.32 -1.86
CA THR A 38 8.54 7.27 -1.07
C THR A 38 7.80 7.64 0.22
N GLN A 39 8.53 8.16 1.22
CA GLN A 39 7.88 8.69 2.42
C GLN A 39 6.99 9.90 2.09
N ASP A 40 7.33 10.64 1.04
CA ASP A 40 6.58 11.82 0.61
C ASP A 40 5.23 11.43 0.01
N GLU A 41 5.19 10.47 -0.92
CA GLU A 41 3.95 9.92 -1.47
C GLU A 41 3.06 9.32 -0.38
N LEU A 42 3.65 8.55 0.56
CA LEU A 42 2.89 8.01 1.68
C LEU A 42 2.35 9.14 2.59
N SER A 43 3.09 10.23 2.75
CA SER A 43 2.65 11.37 3.56
C SER A 43 1.42 12.05 2.95
N HIS A 44 1.39 12.22 1.62
CA HIS A 44 0.25 12.74 0.90
C HIS A 44 -0.96 11.81 1.01
N ILE A 45 -0.77 10.50 0.77
CA ILE A 45 -1.83 9.50 0.89
C ILE A 45 -2.44 9.51 2.30
N MET A 46 -1.59 9.46 3.33
CA MET A 46 -2.01 9.35 4.73
C MET A 46 -2.43 10.70 5.34
N ARG A 47 -2.29 11.82 4.61
CA ARG A 47 -2.52 13.19 5.09
C ARG A 47 -1.74 13.52 6.36
N LEU A 48 -0.49 13.09 6.40
CA LEU A 48 0.44 13.34 7.50
C LEU A 48 1.64 14.13 7.00
N ARG A 49 2.35 14.81 7.90
CA ARG A 49 3.64 15.39 7.54
C ARG A 49 4.61 14.25 7.21
N ARG A 50 5.46 14.41 6.18
CA ARG A 50 6.54 13.46 5.87
C ARG A 50 7.40 13.11 7.09
N GLU A 51 7.67 14.10 7.95
CA GLU A 51 8.40 13.90 9.20
C GLU A 51 7.68 12.92 10.15
N THR A 52 6.35 12.94 10.20
CA THR A 52 5.56 11.97 10.99
C THR A 52 5.78 10.55 10.46
N ILE A 53 5.75 10.36 9.14
CA ILE A 53 6.04 9.06 8.51
C ILE A 53 7.45 8.59 8.90
N SER A 54 8.44 9.48 8.77
CA SER A 54 9.83 9.17 9.15
C SER A 54 9.94 8.77 10.63
N ARG A 55 9.34 9.53 11.55
CA ARG A 55 9.39 9.24 12.99
C ARG A 55 8.71 7.91 13.34
N ILE A 56 7.63 7.55 12.64
CA ILE A 56 6.98 6.23 12.80
C ILE A 56 7.90 5.12 12.32
N GLU A 57 8.47 5.24 11.13
CA GLU A 57 9.34 4.21 10.55
C GLU A 57 10.60 3.95 11.38
N HIS A 58 11.14 4.97 12.04
CA HIS A 58 12.31 4.86 12.91
C HIS A 58 11.96 4.61 14.39
N GLY A 59 10.70 4.26 14.70
CA GLY A 59 10.26 3.92 16.06
C GLY A 59 10.28 5.08 17.06
N LYS A 60 10.42 6.32 16.60
CA LYS A 60 10.37 7.53 17.45
C LYS A 60 8.95 7.91 17.84
N VAL A 61 7.96 7.43 17.09
CA VAL A 61 6.53 7.58 17.36
C VAL A 61 5.86 6.24 17.10
N ASN A 62 5.06 5.77 18.05
CA ASN A 62 4.27 4.57 17.85
C ASN A 62 3.10 4.85 16.90
N PRO A 63 2.86 4.00 15.88
CA PRO A 63 1.70 4.15 15.01
C PRO A 63 0.41 3.92 15.80
N THR A 64 -0.59 4.75 15.56
CA THR A 64 -1.93 4.56 16.14
C THR A 64 -2.64 3.41 15.44
N THR A 65 -3.67 2.83 16.08
CA THR A 65 -4.52 1.82 15.43
C THR A 65 -5.16 2.36 14.15
N GLY A 66 -5.57 3.64 14.15
CA GLY A 66 -6.10 4.30 12.95
C GLY A 66 -5.08 4.40 11.82
N PHE A 67 -3.81 4.73 12.14
CA PHE A 67 -2.73 4.70 11.15
C PHE A 67 -2.58 3.30 10.56
N VAL A 68 -2.51 2.26 11.40
CA VAL A 68 -2.32 0.88 10.92
C VAL A 68 -3.48 0.42 10.05
N HIS A 69 -4.72 0.74 10.42
CA HIS A 69 -5.89 0.41 9.62
C HIS A 69 -5.81 1.01 8.22
N VAL A 70 -5.61 2.33 8.11
CA VAL A 70 -5.52 3.02 6.82
C VAL A 70 -4.29 2.55 6.03
N PHE A 71 -3.13 2.43 6.67
CA PHE A 71 -1.90 1.99 6.01
C PHE A 71 -2.06 0.59 5.41
N SER A 72 -2.63 -0.36 6.16
CA SER A 72 -2.88 -1.71 5.68
C SER A 72 -3.89 -1.73 4.54
N GLY A 73 -4.93 -0.90 4.59
CA GLY A 73 -5.87 -0.73 3.49
C GLY A 73 -5.21 -0.20 2.22
N VAL A 74 -4.35 0.82 2.33
CA VAL A 74 -3.56 1.35 1.20
C VAL A 74 -2.66 0.25 0.61
N MET A 75 -1.92 -0.48 1.45
CA MET A 75 -1.03 -1.54 0.97
C MET A 75 -1.80 -2.68 0.28
N ALA A 76 -2.95 -3.09 0.84
CA ALA A 76 -3.80 -4.11 0.25
C ALA A 76 -4.41 -3.66 -1.08
N LEU A 77 -4.85 -2.40 -1.20
CA LEU A 77 -5.34 -1.84 -2.45
C LEU A 77 -4.26 -1.85 -3.53
N MET A 78 -3.03 -1.44 -3.19
CA MET A 78 -1.91 -1.49 -4.14
C MET A 78 -1.62 -2.93 -4.58
N GLU A 79 -1.63 -3.89 -3.65
CA GLU A 79 -1.42 -5.31 -3.96
C GLU A 79 -2.53 -5.87 -4.86
N ALA A 80 -3.78 -5.43 -4.63
CA ALA A 80 -4.91 -5.82 -5.46
C ALA A 80 -4.78 -5.32 -6.91
N VAL A 81 -4.48 -4.03 -7.10
CA VAL A 81 -4.26 -3.44 -8.42
C VAL A 81 -3.15 -4.17 -9.18
N LYS A 82 -2.02 -4.43 -8.51
CA LYS A 82 -0.88 -5.14 -9.11
C LYS A 82 -1.21 -6.59 -9.48
N THR A 83 -2.00 -7.28 -8.67
CA THR A 83 -2.43 -8.65 -8.93
C THR A 83 -3.37 -8.72 -10.13
N TYR A 84 -4.32 -7.80 -10.25
CA TYR A 84 -5.17 -7.74 -11.43
C TYR A 84 -4.36 -7.43 -12.69
N ARG A 85 -3.43 -6.47 -12.59
CA ARG A 85 -2.55 -6.11 -13.71
C ARG A 85 -1.67 -7.28 -14.14
N SER A 86 -1.12 -8.06 -13.20
CA SER A 86 -0.28 -9.23 -13.54
C SER A 86 -1.06 -10.36 -14.21
N GLN A 87 -2.36 -10.46 -13.96
CA GLN A 87 -3.28 -11.37 -14.64
C GLN A 87 -3.74 -10.84 -16.01
N ASN A 88 -3.13 -9.77 -16.51
CA ASN A 88 -3.50 -9.08 -17.74
C ASN A 88 -4.97 -8.60 -17.77
N ARG A 89 -5.57 -8.40 -16.58
CA ARG A 89 -6.92 -7.82 -16.45
C ARG A 89 -6.86 -6.31 -16.55
N ASN A 90 -7.94 -5.71 -17.03
CA ASN A 90 -8.07 -4.27 -17.00
C ASN A 90 -8.23 -3.77 -15.56
N VAL A 91 -7.62 -2.63 -15.24
CA VAL A 91 -7.73 -2.00 -13.92
C VAL A 91 -8.79 -0.92 -14.01
N GLU A 92 -10.01 -1.26 -13.59
CA GLU A 92 -11.14 -0.35 -13.61
C GLU A 92 -11.15 0.54 -12.37
N TYR A 93 -10.86 1.82 -12.56
CA TYR A 93 -10.81 2.81 -11.47
C TYR A 93 -12.06 2.81 -10.59
N PRO A 94 -13.31 2.77 -11.12
CA PRO A 94 -14.51 2.75 -10.29
C PRO A 94 -14.58 1.52 -9.36
N TYR A 95 -14.13 0.36 -9.85
CA TYR A 95 -14.11 -0.88 -9.05
C TYR A 95 -13.11 -0.75 -7.89
N PHE A 96 -11.87 -0.36 -8.18
CA PHE A 96 -10.84 -0.19 -7.15
C PHE A 96 -11.10 1.00 -6.22
N SER A 97 -11.85 2.01 -6.67
CA SER A 97 -12.31 3.10 -5.81
C SER A 97 -13.26 2.62 -4.72
N ARG A 98 -14.21 1.75 -5.06
CA ARG A 98 -15.12 1.14 -4.07
C ARG A 98 -14.36 0.29 -3.06
N ILE A 99 -13.42 -0.54 -3.55
CA ILE A 99 -12.54 -1.34 -2.69
C ILE A 99 -11.73 -0.44 -1.75
N GLY A 100 -11.10 0.61 -2.27
CA GLY A 100 -10.31 1.53 -1.48
C GLY A 100 -11.11 2.18 -0.34
N ILE A 101 -12.35 2.59 -0.62
CA ILE A 101 -13.26 3.15 0.40
C ILE A 101 -13.57 2.10 1.48
N GLU A 102 -13.92 0.87 1.10
CA GLU A 102 -14.21 -0.21 2.06
C GLU A 102 -12.98 -0.59 2.91
N LEU A 103 -11.77 -0.46 2.36
CA LEU A 103 -10.50 -0.68 3.06
C LEU A 103 -10.06 0.51 3.94
N GLY A 104 -10.81 1.61 3.96
CA GLY A 104 -10.49 2.80 4.75
C GLY A 104 -9.44 3.72 4.14
N ALA A 105 -9.12 3.57 2.85
CA ALA A 105 -8.23 4.50 2.15
C ALA A 105 -8.90 5.88 1.98
N PRO A 106 -8.14 7.00 2.09
CA PRO A 106 -8.71 8.33 1.90
C PRO A 106 -9.26 8.51 0.49
N PRO A 107 -10.55 8.88 0.29
CA PRO A 107 -11.20 8.84 -1.02
C PRO A 107 -10.52 9.66 -2.10
N ASP A 108 -9.98 10.82 -1.75
CA ASP A 108 -9.24 11.73 -2.63
C ASP A 108 -7.88 11.19 -3.06
N SER A 109 -7.31 10.25 -2.30
CA SER A 109 -6.01 9.63 -2.60
C SER A 109 -6.13 8.34 -3.40
N ILE A 110 -7.34 7.76 -3.57
CA ILE A 110 -7.49 6.42 -4.16
C ILE A 110 -6.98 6.36 -5.60
N ALA A 111 -7.31 7.35 -6.44
CA ALA A 111 -6.81 7.39 -7.80
C ALA A 111 -5.26 7.37 -7.84
N SER A 112 -4.62 8.20 -7.00
CA SER A 112 -3.16 8.23 -6.89
C SER A 112 -2.58 6.91 -6.37
N ILE A 113 -3.25 6.22 -5.44
CA ILE A 113 -2.82 4.89 -4.96
C ILE A 113 -2.85 3.88 -6.12
N ILE A 114 -3.88 3.91 -6.97
CA ILE A 114 -3.99 3.04 -8.15
C ILE A 114 -2.86 3.34 -9.13
N ASP A 115 -2.62 4.62 -9.44
CA ASP A 115 -1.53 5.05 -10.33
C ASP A 115 -0.16 4.58 -9.82
N LEU A 116 0.13 4.81 -8.52
CA LEU A 116 1.38 4.40 -7.91
C LEU A 116 1.56 2.88 -7.90
N ALA A 117 0.48 2.12 -7.72
CA ALA A 117 0.52 0.66 -7.80
C ALA A 117 0.86 0.17 -9.22
N LEU A 118 0.28 0.79 -10.25
CA LEU A 118 0.59 0.49 -11.65
C LEU A 118 2.04 0.86 -11.99
N GLN A 119 2.51 2.05 -11.60
CA GLN A 119 3.89 2.47 -11.80
C GLN A 119 4.87 1.53 -11.10
N SER A 120 4.59 1.16 -9.85
CA SER A 120 5.37 0.19 -9.07
C SER A 120 5.49 -1.16 -9.77
N TYR A 121 4.39 -1.67 -10.36
CA TYR A 121 4.39 -2.89 -11.15
C TYR A 121 5.26 -2.77 -12.42
N GLU A 122 5.09 -1.68 -13.17
CA GLU A 122 5.85 -1.45 -14.40
C GLU A 122 7.35 -1.32 -14.14
N GLN A 123 7.75 -0.64 -13.05
CA GLN A 123 9.15 -0.55 -12.63
C GLN A 123 9.72 -1.94 -12.30
N LYS A 124 8.97 -2.76 -11.56
CA LYS A 124 9.40 -4.13 -11.24
C LYS A 124 9.52 -5.00 -12.49
N ARG A 125 8.56 -4.90 -13.42
CA ARG A 125 8.59 -5.64 -14.70
C ARG A 125 9.80 -5.25 -15.54
N LYS A 126 10.07 -3.95 -15.69
CA LYS A 126 11.23 -3.45 -16.45
C LYS A 126 12.55 -3.94 -15.87
N LYS A 127 12.70 -3.94 -14.54
CA LYS A 127 13.91 -4.47 -13.88
C LYS A 127 14.10 -5.97 -14.13
N ALA A 128 13.01 -6.75 -14.06
CA ALA A 128 13.06 -8.19 -14.31
C ALA A 128 13.42 -8.53 -15.77
N ILE A 129 12.87 -7.79 -16.75
CA ILE A 129 13.22 -7.99 -18.17
C ILE A 129 14.71 -7.70 -18.39
N ARG A 130 15.21 -6.56 -17.88
CA ARG A 130 16.64 -6.20 -18.00
C ARG A 130 17.58 -7.24 -17.38
N SER A 131 17.19 -7.88 -16.29
CA SER A 131 18.02 -8.93 -15.67
C SER A 131 18.04 -10.25 -16.45
N LEU A 132 17.12 -10.45 -17.39
CA LEU A 132 17.07 -11.63 -18.28
C LEU A 132 17.80 -11.39 -19.60
N GLU A 133 18.15 -10.14 -19.91
CA GLU A 133 18.92 -9.73 -21.10
C GLU A 133 20.44 -9.78 -20.88
N ILE A 134 20.88 -10.22 -19.68
CA ILE A 134 22.29 -10.42 -19.27
C ILE A 134 22.55 -11.93 -19.19
#